data_AF-A0A1W2H7D0-F1
#
_entry.id   AF-A0A1W2H7D0-F1
#
_cell.length_a   1.000
_cell.length_b   1.000
_cell.length_c   1.000
_cell.angle_alpha   90.00
_cell.angle_beta   90.00
_cell.angle_gamma   90.00
#
_symmetry.space_group_name_H-M   'P 1'
#
loop_
_entity.id
_entity.type
_entity.pdbx_description
1 polymer ?
#
loop_
_entity_poly.entity_id
_entity_poly.type
_entity_poly.pdbx_seq_one_letter_code
_entity_poly.pdbx_strand_id
1 'polypeptide(L)'
;MSAIVFFVFKIKSGVFMKEDNQNKTETEQSGSERISAVKELILGEANGNAPKVTFIYGFSAIFNGLGIGLLLGVLLGLSVSPVVSGVIATISSLLAVLVGLNERLLDPLKSLRIGSFGLFSVAGILLGLYLRANDPFAPTLLDKMEEYRSIGYSDEEAREMITGFIRADSGKVIRQASVLYSGTIEANDCDYLRYSNSDTPPEEIIDAFKAADGFWKKLAAEIEKNMTKENQGTALLAVRDSFCNASQLDFEKTQLTFINIMNNSTTLVEIESKLKNSEPVLGNLVSQVQNRIMDFERLNVYRSLLNVFMS
;
A
#
# COMPACT_ATOMS: atom_id res chain seq x y z
N MET A 1 -7.46 -4.38 -19.20
CA MET A 1 -7.19 -5.83 -19.10
C MET A 1 -6.61 -6.09 -17.72
N SER A 2 -7.45 -6.48 -16.76
CA SER A 2 -7.03 -6.67 -15.37
C SER A 2 -6.34 -8.02 -15.21
N ALA A 3 -5.03 -8.00 -14.96
CA ALA A 3 -4.27 -9.17 -14.58
C ALA A 3 -4.61 -9.56 -13.15
N ILE A 4 -5.32 -10.68 -13.01
CA ILE A 4 -5.49 -11.39 -11.74
C ILE A 4 -4.09 -11.85 -11.31
N VAL A 5 -3.50 -11.19 -10.31
CA VAL A 5 -2.26 -11.62 -9.69
C VAL A 5 -2.55 -12.88 -8.89
N PHE A 6 -2.33 -14.03 -9.52
CA PHE A 6 -2.27 -15.32 -8.85
C PHE A 6 -1.01 -15.36 -7.98
N PHE A 7 -1.17 -15.16 -6.67
CA PHE A 7 -0.16 -15.54 -5.69
C PHE A 7 -0.11 -17.07 -5.60
N VAL A 8 0.65 -17.69 -6.49
CA VAL A 8 1.01 -19.11 -6.39
C VAL A 8 2.11 -19.23 -5.33
N PHE A 9 1.72 -19.66 -4.13
CA PHE A 9 2.67 -20.14 -3.12
C PHE A 9 3.34 -21.42 -3.65
N LYS A 10 4.48 -21.25 -4.33
CA LYS A 10 5.34 -22.36 -4.72
C LYS A 10 6.10 -22.83 -3.48
N ILE A 11 5.48 -23.73 -2.72
CA ILE A 11 6.17 -24.49 -1.66
C ILE A 11 7.25 -25.31 -2.35
N LYS A 12 8.49 -24.85 -2.22
CA LYS A 12 9.67 -25.54 -2.73
C LYS A 12 9.93 -26.72 -1.81
N SER A 13 9.46 -27.90 -2.19
CA SER A 13 9.80 -29.17 -1.56
C SER A 13 11.30 -29.40 -1.65
N GLY A 14 12.00 -29.07 -0.57
CA GLY A 14 13.43 -29.29 -0.40
C GLY A 14 13.71 -30.69 0.11
N VAL A 15 14.17 -31.53 -0.81
CA VAL A 15 15.25 -32.54 -0.65
C VAL A 15 15.31 -33.28 0.69
N PHE A 16 14.83 -34.52 0.61
CA PHE A 16 15.05 -35.64 1.51
C PHE A 16 16.55 -35.88 1.71
N MET A 17 17.08 -35.60 2.91
CA MET A 17 18.40 -36.08 3.34
C MET A 17 18.18 -37.24 4.30
N LYS A 18 18.69 -38.40 3.91
CA LYS A 18 18.67 -39.64 4.66
C LYS A 18 19.87 -39.63 5.58
N GLU A 19 19.64 -39.45 6.87
CA GLU A 19 20.67 -39.55 7.90
C GLU A 19 20.23 -40.64 8.90
N ASP A 20 20.87 -41.80 8.77
CA ASP A 20 20.81 -42.88 9.74
C ASP A 20 21.66 -42.47 10.95
N ASN A 21 21.08 -42.34 12.14
CA ASN A 21 21.57 -43.02 13.36
C ASN A 21 20.80 -42.68 14.64
N GLN A 22 20.20 -43.74 15.19
CA GLN A 22 20.20 -44.16 16.59
C GLN A 22 20.54 -43.12 17.68
N ASN A 23 19.51 -42.79 18.48
CA ASN A 23 19.48 -42.58 19.94
C ASN A 23 18.65 -41.35 20.32
N LYS A 24 17.34 -41.55 20.53
CA LYS A 24 16.58 -40.82 21.55
C LYS A 24 15.20 -41.44 21.79
N THR A 25 15.21 -42.62 22.38
CA THR A 25 14.08 -43.11 23.17
C THR A 25 14.06 -42.35 24.50
N GLU A 26 12.86 -42.11 25.05
CA GLU A 26 12.58 -41.56 26.39
C GLU A 26 12.51 -40.03 26.55
N THR A 27 11.69 -39.32 25.77
CA THR A 27 11.00 -38.12 26.28
C THR A 27 9.69 -37.79 25.53
N GLU A 28 8.92 -38.79 25.09
CA GLU A 28 7.70 -38.55 24.30
C GLU A 28 6.44 -39.26 24.82
N GLN A 29 6.42 -39.72 26.07
CA GLN A 29 5.21 -40.30 26.68
C GLN A 29 4.46 -39.37 27.62
N SER A 30 5.00 -38.19 27.99
CA SER A 30 4.32 -37.26 28.91
C SER A 30 3.50 -36.16 28.21
N GLY A 31 3.73 -35.92 26.91
CA GLY A 31 3.01 -34.90 26.12
C GLY A 31 1.71 -35.39 25.47
N SER A 32 1.63 -36.68 25.14
CA SER A 32 0.48 -37.26 24.42
C SER A 32 -0.75 -37.43 25.33
N GLU A 33 -0.55 -37.74 26.62
CA GLU A 33 -1.62 -37.87 27.63
C GLU A 33 -2.29 -36.52 27.96
N ARG A 34 -1.53 -35.43 27.95
CA ARG A 34 -2.08 -34.08 28.17
C ARG A 34 -2.89 -33.57 26.98
N ILE A 35 -2.48 -33.91 25.75
CA ILE A 35 -3.25 -33.53 24.55
C ILE A 35 -4.54 -34.34 24.47
N SER A 36 -4.56 -35.60 24.91
CA SER A 36 -5.78 -36.42 24.96
C SER A 36 -6.74 -35.98 26.07
N ALA A 37 -6.25 -35.58 27.25
CA ALA A 37 -7.08 -35.01 28.31
C ALA A 37 -7.72 -33.66 27.94
N VAL A 38 -7.01 -32.80 27.19
CA VAL A 38 -7.59 -31.55 26.65
C VAL A 38 -8.60 -31.84 25.52
N LYS A 39 -8.38 -32.91 24.75
CA LYS A 39 -9.29 -33.36 23.71
C LYS A 39 -10.61 -33.90 24.31
N GLU A 40 -10.55 -34.62 25.43
CA GLU A 40 -11.73 -35.04 26.21
C GLU A 40 -12.49 -33.86 26.83
N LEU A 41 -11.78 -32.83 27.31
CA LEU A 41 -12.42 -31.65 27.91
C LEU A 41 -13.11 -30.73 26.89
N ILE A 42 -12.72 -30.80 25.60
CA ILE A 42 -13.31 -30.01 24.51
C ILE A 42 -14.31 -30.82 23.68
N LEU A 43 -14.15 -32.14 23.58
CA LEU A 43 -15.02 -33.07 22.84
C LEU A 43 -15.65 -34.04 23.85
N GLY A 44 -16.65 -33.56 24.60
CA GLY A 44 -17.43 -34.42 25.49
C GLY A 44 -17.92 -35.67 24.77
N GLU A 45 -17.60 -36.83 25.35
CA GLU A 45 -17.95 -38.16 24.82
C GLU A 45 -19.47 -38.27 24.58
N ALA A 46 -19.83 -38.52 23.33
CA ALA A 46 -21.20 -38.73 22.89
C ALA A 46 -21.67 -40.14 23.31
N ASN A 47 -22.12 -40.25 24.56
CA ASN A 47 -22.88 -41.41 25.01
C ASN A 47 -24.18 -41.51 24.17
N GLY A 48 -24.46 -42.69 23.62
CA GLY A 48 -25.32 -42.95 22.44
C GLY A 48 -26.82 -42.62 22.49
N ASN A 49 -27.24 -41.64 23.29
CA ASN A 49 -28.58 -41.07 23.25
C ASN A 49 -28.49 -39.68 22.62
N ALA A 50 -29.09 -39.50 21.44
CA ALA A 50 -29.13 -38.22 20.74
C ALA A 50 -29.51 -37.09 21.71
N PRO A 51 -28.57 -36.21 22.08
CA PRO A 51 -28.84 -35.20 23.11
C PRO A 51 -29.91 -34.26 22.58
N LYS A 52 -31.01 -34.11 23.31
CA LYS A 52 -32.00 -33.06 23.04
C LYS A 52 -31.27 -31.73 23.07
N VAL A 53 -31.10 -31.13 21.90
CA VAL A 53 -30.43 -29.85 21.73
C VAL A 53 -31.21 -28.83 22.55
N THR A 54 -30.71 -28.52 23.74
CA THR A 54 -31.35 -27.57 24.63
C THR A 54 -31.00 -26.17 24.12
N PHE A 55 -32.00 -25.31 23.99
CA PHE A 55 -31.87 -23.95 23.44
C PHE A 55 -30.64 -23.16 23.96
N ILE A 56 -30.29 -23.36 25.24
CA ILE A 56 -29.15 -22.74 25.91
C ILE A 56 -27.81 -23.06 25.23
N TYR A 57 -27.61 -24.30 24.76
CA TYR A 57 -26.37 -24.68 24.07
C TYR A 57 -26.24 -24.03 22.70
N GLY A 58 -27.37 -23.88 21.98
CA GLY A 58 -27.40 -23.16 20.70
C GLY A 58 -27.06 -21.69 20.87
N PHE A 59 -27.61 -21.04 21.89
CA PHE A 59 -27.32 -19.64 22.22
C PHE A 59 -25.83 -19.44 22.56
N SER A 60 -25.27 -20.29 23.44
CA SER A 60 -23.84 -20.26 23.77
C SER A 60 -22.94 -20.44 22.53
N ALA A 61 -23.33 -21.33 21.61
CA ALA A 61 -22.59 -21.52 20.36
C ALA A 61 -22.60 -20.26 19.48
N ILE A 62 -23.73 -19.55 19.38
CA ILE A 62 -23.85 -18.28 18.64
C ILE A 62 -22.99 -17.18 19.25
N PHE A 63 -23.02 -17.00 20.57
CA PHE A 63 -22.24 -15.94 21.23
C PHE A 63 -20.73 -16.14 21.12
N ASN A 64 -20.27 -17.39 21.16
CA ASN A 64 -18.87 -17.72 20.91
C ASN A 64 -18.44 -17.38 19.48
N GLY A 65 -19.28 -17.71 18.47
CA GLY A 65 -19.01 -17.33 17.08
C GLY A 65 -19.04 -15.81 16.88
N LEU A 66 -20.02 -15.14 17.48
CA LEU A 66 -20.19 -13.68 17.44
C LEU A 66 -18.97 -12.94 17.98
N GLY A 67 -18.53 -13.27 19.19
CA GLY A 67 -17.44 -12.55 19.85
C GLY A 67 -16.12 -12.65 19.07
N ILE A 68 -15.77 -13.86 18.64
CA ILE A 68 -14.55 -14.10 17.87
C ILE A 68 -14.65 -13.48 16.47
N GLY A 69 -15.81 -13.63 15.81
CA GLY A 69 -16.04 -13.08 14.48
C GLY A 69 -15.98 -11.56 14.45
N LEU A 70 -16.69 -10.89 15.35
CA LEU A 70 -16.72 -9.43 15.43
C LEU A 70 -15.35 -8.86 15.81
N LEU A 71 -14.67 -9.46 16.80
CA LEU A 71 -13.32 -9.04 17.20
C LEU A 71 -12.34 -9.13 16.02
N LEU A 72 -12.31 -10.29 15.35
CA LEU A 72 -11.42 -10.51 14.21
C LEU A 72 -11.79 -9.56 13.07
N GLY A 73 -13.07 -9.42 12.73
CA GLY A 73 -13.54 -8.53 11.68
C GLY A 73 -13.18 -7.06 11.93
N VAL A 74 -13.33 -6.55 13.16
CA VAL A 74 -12.95 -5.18 13.51
C VAL A 74 -11.43 -5.01 13.41
N LEU A 75 -10.63 -5.96 13.89
CA LEU A 75 -9.18 -5.94 13.74
C LEU A 75 -8.77 -5.91 12.26
N LEU A 76 -9.44 -6.68 11.41
CA LEU A 76 -9.25 -6.65 9.95
C LEU A 76 -9.57 -5.26 9.38
N GLY A 77 -10.74 -4.70 9.69
CA GLY A 77 -11.19 -3.42 9.14
C GLY A 77 -10.34 -2.22 9.58
N LEU A 78 -9.81 -2.27 10.81
CA LEU A 78 -8.92 -1.23 11.35
C LEU A 78 -7.46 -1.38 10.88
N SER A 79 -7.05 -2.57 10.43
CA SER A 79 -5.66 -2.80 10.07
C SER A 79 -5.26 -2.07 8.77
N VAL A 80 -4.40 -1.06 8.90
CA VAL A 80 -3.78 -0.34 7.77
C VAL A 80 -2.40 -0.91 7.43
N SER A 81 -1.83 -1.73 8.32
CA SER A 81 -0.42 -2.10 8.24
C SER A 81 -0.19 -3.45 7.51
N PRO A 82 0.77 -3.52 6.58
CA PRO A 82 1.22 -4.77 5.94
C PRO A 82 1.59 -5.89 6.90
N VAL A 83 1.93 -5.58 8.16
CA VAL A 83 2.25 -6.57 9.19
C VAL A 83 1.02 -7.39 9.59
N VAL A 84 -0.17 -6.80 9.56
CA VAL A 84 -1.40 -7.48 9.99
C VAL A 84 -1.86 -8.48 8.93
N SER A 85 -1.61 -8.24 7.63
CA SER A 85 -1.96 -9.18 6.55
C SER A 85 -1.28 -10.55 6.71
N GLY A 86 -0.03 -10.56 7.19
CA GLY A 86 0.69 -11.80 7.51
C GLY A 86 0.03 -12.59 8.65
N VAL A 87 -0.40 -11.90 9.70
CA VAL A 87 -1.12 -12.53 10.83
C VAL A 87 -2.49 -13.06 10.40
N ILE A 88 -3.16 -12.37 9.48
CA ILE A 88 -4.46 -12.80 8.95
C ILE A 88 -4.31 -14.07 8.11
N ALA A 89 -3.26 -14.15 7.30
CA ALA A 89 -2.98 -15.34 6.49
C ALA A 89 -2.69 -16.56 7.37
N THR A 90 -1.94 -16.40 8.46
CA THR A 90 -1.66 -17.50 9.40
C THR A 90 -2.90 -17.93 10.16
N ILE A 91 -3.72 -16.98 10.65
CA ILE A 91 -4.98 -17.30 11.33
C ILE A 91 -5.97 -17.96 10.36
N SER A 92 -6.06 -17.49 9.11
CA SER A 92 -6.95 -18.09 8.10
C SER A 92 -6.51 -19.50 7.73
N SER A 93 -5.21 -19.76 7.61
CA SER A 93 -4.67 -21.10 7.40
C SER A 93 -4.99 -22.04 8.57
N LEU A 94 -4.83 -21.54 9.81
CA LEU A 94 -5.16 -22.30 11.02
C LEU A 94 -6.68 -22.61 11.10
N LEU A 95 -7.53 -21.62 10.80
CA LEU A 95 -8.99 -21.80 10.77
C LEU A 95 -9.42 -22.77 9.66
N ALA A 96 -8.81 -22.71 8.47
CA ALA A 96 -9.08 -23.65 7.39
C ALA A 96 -8.74 -25.09 7.79
N VAL A 97 -7.64 -25.30 8.51
CA VAL A 97 -7.26 -26.61 9.07
C VAL A 97 -8.24 -27.06 10.17
N LEU A 98 -8.66 -26.16 11.05
CA LEU A 98 -9.62 -26.47 12.12
C LEU A 98 -11.05 -26.73 11.62
N VAL A 99 -11.44 -26.13 10.49
CA VAL A 99 -12.76 -26.30 9.87
C VAL A 99 -12.78 -27.47 8.88
N GLY A 100 -11.68 -27.72 8.16
CA GLY A 100 -11.63 -28.61 6.99
C GLY A 100 -11.32 -30.09 7.26
N LEU A 101 -11.19 -30.54 8.51
CA LEU A 101 -10.67 -31.88 8.81
C LEU A 101 -11.66 -32.87 9.39
N ASN A 102 -12.98 -32.62 9.34
CA ASN A 102 -13.92 -33.63 9.83
C ASN A 102 -15.32 -33.60 9.21
N GLU A 103 -15.47 -34.33 8.10
CA GLU A 103 -16.74 -34.53 7.38
C GLU A 103 -17.79 -35.29 8.20
N ARG A 104 -17.38 -35.99 9.29
CA ARG A 104 -18.29 -36.71 10.20
C ARG A 104 -18.81 -35.86 11.37
N LEU A 105 -18.49 -34.57 11.43
CA LEU A 105 -18.76 -33.70 12.59
C LEU A 105 -19.55 -32.43 12.25
N LEU A 106 -20.48 -32.50 11.30
CA LEU A 106 -21.52 -31.49 11.10
C LEU A 106 -22.63 -31.62 12.16
N ASP A 107 -22.25 -31.55 13.43
CA ASP A 107 -23.23 -31.31 14.48
C ASP A 107 -23.86 -29.93 14.23
N PRO A 108 -25.20 -29.80 14.33
CA PRO A 108 -25.90 -28.52 14.14
C PRO A 108 -25.30 -27.38 14.97
N LEU A 109 -24.76 -27.67 16.15
CA LEU A 109 -24.09 -26.70 17.03
C LEU A 109 -22.76 -26.18 16.48
N LYS A 110 -21.97 -27.03 15.81
CA LYS A 110 -20.69 -26.62 15.18
C LYS A 110 -20.96 -25.78 13.95
N SER A 111 -21.92 -26.21 13.13
CA SER A 111 -22.37 -25.44 11.96
C SER A 111 -22.88 -24.05 12.35
N LEU A 112 -23.70 -23.96 13.41
CA LEU A 112 -24.22 -22.69 13.93
C LEU A 112 -23.11 -21.75 14.43
N ARG A 113 -22.09 -22.28 15.10
CA ARG A 113 -20.92 -21.50 15.55
C ARG A 113 -20.11 -20.97 14.38
N ILE A 114 -19.85 -21.79 13.36
CA ILE A 114 -19.11 -21.38 12.16
C ILE A 114 -19.89 -20.34 11.35
N GLY A 115 -21.20 -20.54 11.19
CA GLY A 115 -22.07 -19.60 10.50
C GLY A 115 -22.16 -18.23 11.19
N SER A 116 -22.31 -18.22 12.52
CA SER A 116 -22.30 -16.98 13.30
C SER A 116 -20.94 -16.28 13.23
N PHE A 117 -19.84 -17.02 13.34
CA PHE A 117 -18.49 -16.46 13.14
C PHE A 117 -18.34 -15.73 11.80
N GLY A 118 -18.76 -16.35 10.70
CA GLY A 118 -18.67 -15.75 9.36
C GLY A 118 -19.52 -14.47 9.23
N LEU A 119 -20.78 -14.53 9.65
CA LEU A 119 -21.70 -13.38 9.55
C LEU A 119 -21.23 -12.19 10.39
N PHE A 120 -20.79 -12.44 11.64
CA PHE A 120 -20.29 -11.37 12.50
C PHE A 120 -18.90 -10.88 12.11
N SER A 121 -18.09 -11.69 11.43
CA SER A 121 -16.83 -11.24 10.83
C SER A 121 -17.08 -10.19 9.75
N VAL A 122 -18.03 -10.42 8.85
CA VAL A 122 -18.41 -9.41 7.83
C VAL A 122 -18.92 -8.13 8.48
N ALA A 123 -19.80 -8.25 9.48
CA ALA A 123 -20.28 -7.09 10.23
C ALA A 123 -19.14 -6.33 10.94
N GLY A 124 -18.18 -7.07 11.52
CA GLY A 124 -16.99 -6.50 12.15
C GLY A 124 -16.09 -5.77 11.16
N ILE A 125 -15.90 -6.30 9.95
CA ILE A 125 -15.13 -5.64 8.89
C ILE A 125 -15.79 -4.32 8.49
N LEU A 126 -17.10 -4.34 8.24
CA LEU A 126 -17.85 -3.13 7.89
C LEU A 126 -17.78 -2.09 9.03
N LEU A 127 -17.90 -2.54 10.29
CA LEU A 127 -17.76 -1.68 11.45
C LEU A 127 -16.34 -1.11 11.59
N GLY A 128 -15.30 -1.92 11.40
CA GLY A 128 -13.91 -1.48 11.45
C GLY A 128 -13.59 -0.48 10.35
N LEU A 129 -14.07 -0.72 9.13
CA LEU A 129 -13.96 0.23 8.02
C LEU A 129 -14.73 1.53 8.31
N TYR A 130 -15.92 1.44 8.91
CA TYR A 130 -16.69 2.62 9.29
C TYR A 130 -15.99 3.45 10.36
N LEU A 131 -15.48 2.81 11.43
CA LEU A 131 -14.70 3.49 12.47
C LEU A 131 -13.44 4.13 11.90
N ARG A 132 -12.77 3.45 10.97
CA ARG A 132 -11.60 3.99 10.29
C ARG A 132 -11.93 5.16 9.36
N ALA A 133 -13.04 5.10 8.63
CA ALA A 133 -13.40 6.11 7.65
C ALA A 133 -13.94 7.41 8.26
N ASN A 134 -14.52 7.31 9.47
CA ASN A 134 -15.13 8.45 10.14
C ASN A 134 -14.29 8.99 11.30
N ASP A 135 -13.14 8.35 11.61
CA ASP A 135 -12.23 8.70 12.68
C ASP A 135 -12.95 9.24 13.94
N PRO A 136 -13.94 8.53 14.51
CA PRO A 136 -14.78 9.07 15.59
C PRO A 136 -14.02 9.31 16.89
N PHE A 137 -12.78 8.82 16.97
CA PHE A 137 -11.86 9.01 18.09
C PHE A 137 -10.74 10.00 17.78
N ALA A 138 -10.70 10.60 16.59
CA ALA A 138 -9.75 11.67 16.32
C ALA A 138 -10.15 12.94 17.10
N PRO A 139 -9.20 13.59 17.78
CA PRO A 139 -9.47 14.86 18.46
C PRO A 139 -9.94 15.89 17.44
N THR A 140 -10.92 16.71 17.83
CA THR A 140 -11.44 17.74 16.95
C THR A 140 -10.36 18.80 16.68
N LEU A 141 -10.51 19.57 15.58
CA LEU A 141 -9.58 20.67 15.29
C LEU A 141 -9.51 21.71 16.42
N LEU A 142 -10.60 21.85 17.19
CA LEU A 142 -10.64 22.73 18.35
C LEU A 142 -9.76 22.21 19.49
N ASP A 143 -9.79 20.90 19.74
CA ASP A 143 -8.96 20.27 20.79
C ASP A 143 -7.47 20.44 20.49
N LYS A 144 -7.06 20.26 19.21
CA LYS A 144 -5.67 20.51 18.78
C LYS A 144 -5.27 21.98 18.90
N MET A 145 -6.18 22.90 18.61
CA MET A 145 -5.91 24.33 18.71
C MET A 145 -5.71 24.75 20.17
N GLU A 146 -6.52 24.22 21.09
CA GLU A 146 -6.36 24.43 22.52
C GLU A 146 -5.06 23.81 23.06
N GLU A 147 -4.67 22.64 22.56
CA GLU A 147 -3.38 22.01 22.89
C GLU A 147 -2.20 22.92 22.51
N TYR A 148 -2.16 23.45 21.29
CA TYR A 148 -1.09 24.37 20.86
C TYR A 148 -1.08 25.67 21.68
N ARG A 149 -2.25 26.23 21.99
CA ARG A 149 -2.37 27.41 22.86
C ARG A 149 -1.82 27.15 24.26
N SER A 150 -2.11 25.97 24.82
CA SER A 150 -1.63 25.59 26.17
C SER A 150 -0.11 25.49 26.27
N ILE A 151 0.57 25.25 25.14
CA ILE A 151 2.04 25.19 25.03
C ILE A 151 2.64 26.59 24.80
N GLY A 152 1.81 27.62 24.58
CA GLY A 152 2.24 29.02 24.46
C GLY A 152 2.36 29.54 23.02
N TYR A 153 1.86 28.80 22.02
CA TYR A 153 1.78 29.31 20.66
C TYR A 153 0.68 30.37 20.52
N SER A 154 0.92 31.37 19.68
CA SER A 154 -0.11 32.34 19.30
C SER A 154 -1.21 31.69 18.45
N ASP A 155 -2.38 32.32 18.39
CA ASP A 155 -3.52 31.84 17.60
C ASP A 155 -3.18 31.73 16.11
N GLU A 156 -2.38 32.66 15.61
CA GLU A 156 -1.90 32.70 14.23
C GLU A 156 -0.96 31.54 13.92
N GLU A 157 0.05 31.30 14.77
CA GLU A 157 1.01 30.20 14.58
C GLU A 157 0.35 28.83 14.71
N ALA A 158 -0.56 28.66 15.68
CA ALA A 158 -1.31 27.43 15.84
C ALA A 158 -2.19 27.14 14.61
N ARG A 159 -2.84 28.17 14.05
CA ARG A 159 -3.62 28.03 12.81
C ARG A 159 -2.73 27.68 11.62
N GLU A 160 -1.54 28.28 11.51
CA GLU A 160 -0.60 27.95 10.44
C GLU A 160 -0.10 26.51 10.54
N MET A 161 0.23 26.02 11.75
CA MET A 161 0.62 24.64 11.97
C MET A 161 -0.51 23.65 11.67
N ILE A 162 -1.74 23.94 12.09
CA ILE A 162 -2.90 23.09 11.80
C ILE A 162 -3.18 23.07 10.29
N THR A 163 -3.14 24.22 9.61
CA THR A 163 -3.38 24.28 8.15
C THR A 163 -2.24 23.66 7.35
N GLY A 164 -1.00 23.77 7.83
CA GLY A 164 0.16 23.06 7.29
C GLY A 164 0.01 21.55 7.44
N PHE A 165 -0.43 21.06 8.60
CA PHE A 165 -0.73 19.65 8.84
C PHE A 165 -1.87 19.17 7.95
N ILE A 166 -2.99 19.92 7.84
CA ILE A 166 -4.10 19.55 6.95
C ILE A 166 -3.64 19.51 5.49
N ARG A 167 -2.73 20.37 5.04
CA ARG A 167 -2.19 20.33 3.67
C ARG A 167 -1.22 19.17 3.44
N ALA A 168 -0.37 18.87 4.42
CA ALA A 168 0.53 17.72 4.38
C ALA A 168 -0.24 16.40 4.48
N ASP A 169 -1.30 16.39 5.29
CA ASP A 169 -2.13 15.23 5.58
C ASP A 169 -3.25 15.06 4.56
N SER A 170 -3.79 16.10 3.92
CA SER A 170 -4.63 15.92 2.72
C SER A 170 -3.82 15.26 1.60
N GLY A 171 -2.53 15.61 1.51
CA GLY A 171 -1.57 14.85 0.73
C GLY A 171 -1.50 13.39 1.19
N LYS A 172 -1.33 13.10 2.48
CA LYS A 172 -1.23 11.72 3.02
C LYS A 172 -2.53 10.90 3.08
N VAL A 173 -3.69 11.51 3.22
CA VAL A 173 -5.02 10.89 3.29
C VAL A 173 -5.44 10.46 1.89
N ILE A 174 -5.11 11.24 0.85
CA ILE A 174 -5.09 10.74 -0.54
C ILE A 174 -4.10 9.56 -0.68
N ARG A 175 -2.93 9.61 -0.01
CA ARG A 175 -1.89 8.55 -0.04
C ARG A 175 -2.20 7.28 0.77
N GLN A 176 -3.19 7.26 1.67
CA GLN A 176 -3.50 6.08 2.52
C GLN A 176 -4.88 5.47 2.25
N ALA A 177 -5.77 6.14 1.52
CA ALA A 177 -7.08 5.61 1.17
C ALA A 177 -7.03 4.37 0.24
N SER A 178 -5.84 3.95 -0.20
CA SER A 178 -5.74 3.18 -1.43
C SER A 178 -4.65 2.11 -1.46
N VAL A 179 -4.52 1.30 -0.41
CA VAL A 179 -4.02 -0.09 -0.61
C VAL A 179 -4.96 -0.87 -1.56
N LEU A 180 -6.22 -0.41 -1.70
CA LEU A 180 -7.20 -0.91 -2.66
C LEU A 180 -7.27 -0.11 -3.98
N TYR A 181 -6.65 1.06 -4.07
CA TYR A 181 -6.47 1.78 -5.34
C TYR A 181 -4.97 1.96 -5.60
N SER A 182 -4.34 0.87 -6.07
CA SER A 182 -3.07 0.94 -6.80
C SER A 182 -3.29 1.74 -8.09
N GLY A 183 -3.53 3.04 -7.98
CA GLY A 183 -3.45 3.96 -9.10
C GLY A 183 -1.98 4.07 -9.48
N THR A 184 -1.67 3.84 -10.75
CA THR A 184 -0.37 4.18 -11.31
C THR A 184 -0.22 5.69 -11.21
N ILE A 185 0.80 6.17 -10.48
CA ILE A 185 1.09 7.60 -10.38
C ILE A 185 1.42 8.12 -11.78
N GLU A 186 0.57 9.01 -12.28
CA GLU A 186 0.71 9.62 -13.60
C GLU A 186 1.68 10.80 -13.53
N ALA A 187 2.18 11.27 -14.68
CA ALA A 187 3.10 12.41 -14.73
C ALA A 187 2.46 13.73 -14.25
N ASN A 188 1.15 13.74 -14.06
CA ASN A 188 0.34 14.89 -13.66
C ASN A 188 0.13 14.93 -12.12
N ASP A 189 0.52 13.87 -11.41
CA ASP A 189 0.41 13.77 -9.95
C ASP A 189 1.55 14.52 -9.24
N CYS A 190 1.54 15.83 -9.41
CA CYS A 190 2.61 16.73 -8.99
C CYS A 190 2.65 17.01 -7.48
N ASP A 191 1.58 16.67 -6.77
CA ASP A 191 1.47 16.88 -5.33
C ASP A 191 2.52 16.11 -4.52
N TYR A 192 3.05 15.01 -5.07
CA TYR A 192 4.13 14.25 -4.46
C TYR A 192 5.44 15.01 -4.41
N LEU A 193 5.68 15.89 -5.39
CA LEU A 193 6.97 16.53 -5.62
C LEU A 193 6.96 18.01 -5.24
N ARG A 194 5.85 18.52 -4.69
CA ARG A 194 5.68 19.94 -4.35
C ARG A 194 6.71 20.48 -3.36
N TYR A 195 7.21 19.61 -2.46
CA TYR A 195 8.16 20.00 -1.42
C TYR A 195 9.62 20.02 -1.88
N SER A 196 9.94 19.37 -2.99
CA SER A 196 11.28 19.44 -3.58
C SER A 196 11.45 20.80 -4.25
N ASN A 197 12.50 21.55 -3.97
CA ASN A 197 12.75 22.84 -4.62
C ASN A 197 14.25 23.04 -4.86
N SER A 198 14.64 24.17 -5.43
CA SER A 198 16.05 24.51 -5.68
C SER A 198 16.91 24.57 -4.43
N ASP A 199 16.29 24.74 -3.26
CA ASP A 199 16.97 24.82 -1.96
C ASP A 199 17.16 23.44 -1.33
N THR A 200 16.47 22.42 -1.86
CA THR A 200 16.59 21.03 -1.41
C THR A 200 17.88 20.42 -1.95
N PRO A 201 18.66 19.68 -1.13
CA PRO A 201 19.84 18.98 -1.60
C PRO A 201 19.52 18.06 -2.80
N PRO A 202 20.39 17.97 -3.84
CA PRO A 202 20.13 17.16 -5.03
C PRO A 202 19.82 15.69 -4.72
N GLU A 203 20.46 15.11 -3.71
CA GLU A 203 20.25 13.73 -3.28
C GLU A 203 18.82 13.52 -2.74
N GLU A 204 18.32 14.44 -1.92
CA GLU A 204 16.95 14.41 -1.40
C GLU A 204 15.90 14.60 -2.50
N ILE A 205 16.20 15.43 -3.52
CA ILE A 205 15.33 15.58 -4.70
C ILE A 205 15.21 14.23 -5.42
N ILE A 206 16.32 13.55 -5.68
CA ILE A 206 16.31 12.27 -6.39
C ILE A 206 15.52 11.22 -5.59
N ASP A 207 15.74 11.15 -4.28
CA ASP A 207 15.03 10.21 -3.41
C ASP A 207 13.53 10.49 -3.36
N ALA A 208 13.13 11.77 -3.35
CA ALA A 208 11.72 12.16 -3.43
C ALA A 208 11.07 11.69 -4.75
N PHE A 209 11.76 11.83 -5.89
CA PHE A 209 11.24 11.33 -7.18
C PHE A 209 11.22 9.79 -7.25
N LYS A 210 12.19 9.10 -6.65
CA LYS A 210 12.18 7.63 -6.53
C LYS A 210 11.04 7.13 -5.66
N ALA A 211 10.69 7.88 -4.61
CA ALA A 211 9.59 7.57 -3.71
C ALA A 211 8.20 7.81 -4.33
N ALA A 212 8.09 8.71 -5.32
CA ALA A 212 6.86 8.99 -6.05
C ALA A 212 6.42 7.87 -7.02
N ASP A 213 7.16 6.76 -7.12
CA ASP A 213 6.89 5.59 -7.97
C ASP A 213 6.55 5.93 -9.45
N GLY A 214 6.00 4.98 -10.22
CA GLY A 214 5.45 5.25 -11.55
C GLY A 214 6.39 5.95 -12.54
N PHE A 215 5.88 6.98 -13.21
CA PHE A 215 6.62 7.81 -14.18
C PHE A 215 7.86 8.48 -13.56
N TRP A 216 7.70 9.08 -12.38
CA TRP A 216 8.74 9.86 -11.72
C TRP A 216 9.93 9.02 -11.25
N LYS A 217 9.68 7.82 -10.75
CA LYS A 217 10.74 6.90 -10.34
C LYS A 217 11.55 6.39 -11.53
N LYS A 218 10.89 6.06 -12.65
CA LYS A 218 11.56 5.67 -13.89
C LYS A 218 12.43 6.83 -14.41
N LEU A 219 11.90 8.05 -14.39
CA LEU A 219 12.62 9.25 -14.80
C LEU A 219 13.85 9.53 -13.91
N ALA A 220 13.71 9.42 -12.59
CA ALA A 220 14.83 9.57 -11.66
C ALA A 220 15.93 8.55 -11.94
N ALA A 221 15.58 7.29 -12.17
CA ALA A 221 16.55 6.24 -12.51
C ALA A 221 17.29 6.51 -13.83
N GLU A 222 16.57 6.98 -14.86
CA GLU A 222 17.19 7.33 -16.15
C GLU A 222 18.07 8.58 -16.06
N ILE A 223 17.67 9.61 -15.31
CA ILE A 223 18.50 10.81 -15.09
C ILE A 223 19.75 10.48 -14.28
N GLU A 224 19.63 9.67 -13.22
CA GLU A 224 20.76 9.25 -12.38
C GLU A 224 21.82 8.49 -13.18
N LYS A 225 21.38 7.68 -14.16
CA LYS A 225 22.27 6.91 -15.04
C LYS A 225 23.00 7.77 -16.08
N ASN A 226 22.35 8.81 -16.60
CA ASN A 226 22.80 9.53 -17.79
C ASN A 226 23.36 10.94 -17.52
N MET A 227 23.33 11.42 -16.27
CA MET A 227 23.75 12.78 -15.90
C MET A 227 24.67 12.84 -14.68
N THR A 228 25.40 13.96 -14.55
CA THR A 228 26.26 14.25 -13.40
C THR A 228 25.45 14.60 -12.16
N LYS A 229 25.94 14.24 -10.96
CA LYS A 229 25.23 14.44 -9.68
C LYS A 229 24.78 15.89 -9.43
N GLU A 230 25.57 16.85 -9.88
CA GLU A 230 25.30 18.28 -9.70
C GLU A 230 24.03 18.73 -10.44
N ASN A 231 23.73 18.15 -11.60
CA ASN A 231 22.63 18.58 -12.46
C ASN A 231 21.40 17.66 -12.41
N GLN A 232 21.49 16.50 -11.76
CA GLN A 232 20.38 15.55 -11.62
C GLN A 232 19.13 16.17 -10.96
N GLY A 233 19.31 16.83 -9.80
CA GLY A 233 18.20 17.48 -9.09
C GLY A 233 17.56 18.59 -9.92
N THR A 234 18.39 19.45 -10.53
CA THR A 234 17.94 20.54 -11.41
C THR A 234 17.16 20.04 -12.62
N ALA A 235 17.61 18.94 -13.24
CA ALA A 235 16.92 18.31 -14.36
C ALA A 235 15.54 17.77 -13.98
N LEU A 236 15.45 17.05 -12.85
CA LEU A 236 14.20 16.52 -12.35
C LEU A 236 13.19 17.64 -12.04
N LEU A 237 13.65 18.70 -11.37
CA LEU A 237 12.81 19.87 -11.08
C LEU A 237 12.36 20.59 -12.36
N ALA A 238 13.23 20.74 -13.36
CA ALA A 238 12.86 21.38 -14.63
C ALA A 238 11.77 20.59 -15.37
N VAL A 239 11.89 19.25 -15.41
CA VAL A 239 10.86 18.38 -16.00
C VAL A 239 9.56 18.52 -15.22
N ARG A 240 9.60 18.36 -13.90
CA ARG A 240 8.43 18.52 -13.03
C ARG A 240 7.73 19.86 -13.24
N ASP A 241 8.45 20.96 -13.13
CA ASP A 241 7.87 22.32 -13.26
C ASP A 241 7.17 22.51 -14.62
N SER A 242 7.59 21.77 -15.64
CA SER A 242 7.02 21.84 -16.97
C SER A 242 5.70 21.09 -17.08
N PHE A 243 5.65 19.86 -16.57
CA PHE A 243 4.44 19.04 -16.55
C PHE A 243 3.40 19.54 -15.54
N CYS A 244 3.85 20.02 -14.37
CA CYS A 244 2.97 20.39 -13.26
C CYS A 244 2.31 21.76 -13.38
N ASN A 245 2.87 22.66 -14.19
CA ASN A 245 2.26 23.97 -14.45
C ASN A 245 1.20 23.93 -15.56
N ALA A 246 0.99 22.77 -16.20
CA ALA A 246 0.00 22.60 -17.25
C ALA A 246 -1.38 22.30 -16.63
N SER A 247 -2.32 23.24 -16.69
CA SER A 247 -3.65 23.10 -16.08
C SER A 247 -4.54 22.02 -16.72
N GLN A 248 -4.21 21.56 -17.94
CA GLN A 248 -4.92 20.51 -18.67
C GLN A 248 -3.95 19.77 -19.59
N LEU A 249 -3.19 18.84 -19.01
CA LEU A 249 -2.25 18.01 -19.74
C LEU A 249 -2.97 16.80 -20.35
N ASP A 250 -3.03 16.72 -21.68
CA ASP A 250 -3.33 15.48 -22.38
C ASP A 250 -2.03 14.67 -22.51
N PHE A 251 -1.71 13.89 -21.47
CA PHE A 251 -0.42 13.22 -21.34
C PHE A 251 -0.12 12.26 -22.50
N GLU A 252 -1.12 11.52 -22.98
CA GLU A 252 -0.97 10.56 -24.08
C GLU A 252 -0.59 11.29 -25.38
N LYS A 253 -1.29 12.39 -25.69
CA LYS A 253 -0.98 13.21 -26.86
C LYS A 253 0.41 13.85 -26.76
N THR A 254 0.77 14.37 -25.59
CA THR A 254 2.11 14.94 -25.35
C THR A 254 3.20 13.89 -25.50
N GLN A 255 2.98 12.68 -24.96
CA GLN A 255 3.91 11.55 -25.06
C GLN A 255 4.15 11.14 -26.52
N LEU A 256 3.08 10.92 -27.30
CA LEU A 256 3.18 10.55 -28.71
C LEU A 256 3.89 11.62 -29.54
N THR A 257 3.55 12.90 -29.30
CA THR A 257 4.18 14.04 -29.96
C THR A 257 5.68 14.10 -29.64
N PHE A 258 6.06 13.90 -28.38
CA PHE A 258 7.46 13.88 -27.95
C PHE A 258 8.25 12.75 -28.62
N ILE A 259 7.73 11.51 -28.60
CA ILE A 259 8.37 10.35 -29.21
C ILE A 259 8.60 10.58 -30.72
N ASN A 260 7.59 11.08 -31.43
CA ASN A 260 7.68 11.35 -32.86
C ASN A 260 8.74 12.41 -33.19
N ILE A 261 8.85 13.47 -32.38
CA ILE A 261 9.86 14.51 -32.56
C ILE A 261 11.26 13.96 -32.33
N MET A 262 11.45 13.16 -31.27
CA MET A 262 12.75 12.60 -30.90
C MET A 262 13.27 11.58 -31.91
N ASN A 263 12.40 10.75 -32.50
CA ASN A 263 12.81 9.76 -33.50
C ASN A 263 13.18 10.37 -34.86
N ASN A 264 12.64 11.55 -35.19
CA ASN A 264 12.82 12.20 -36.49
C ASN A 264 13.87 13.32 -36.50
N SER A 265 14.54 13.59 -35.37
CA SER A 265 15.44 14.73 -35.23
C SER A 265 16.82 14.26 -34.81
N THR A 266 17.86 14.78 -35.45
CA THR A 266 19.24 14.32 -35.23
C THR A 266 20.07 15.27 -34.38
N THR A 267 19.69 16.55 -34.35
CA THR A 267 20.44 17.61 -33.66
C THR A 267 19.64 18.22 -32.51
N LEU A 268 20.34 18.69 -31.47
CA LEU A 268 19.71 19.32 -30.30
C LEU A 268 18.87 20.53 -30.69
N VAL A 269 19.38 21.38 -31.59
CA VAL A 269 18.69 22.61 -32.05
C VAL A 269 17.39 22.26 -32.77
N GLU A 270 17.39 21.21 -33.59
CA GLU A 270 16.18 20.73 -34.28
C GLU A 270 15.14 20.18 -33.31
N ILE A 271 15.57 19.38 -32.33
CA ILE A 271 14.71 18.84 -31.26
C ILE A 271 14.03 19.99 -30.51
N GLU A 272 14.81 20.94 -30.01
CA GLU A 272 14.31 22.06 -29.21
C GLU A 272 13.39 22.97 -30.01
N SER A 273 13.69 23.23 -31.28
CA SER A 273 12.83 24.00 -32.17
C SER A 273 11.48 23.31 -32.41
N LYS A 274 11.49 22.00 -32.70
CA LYS A 274 10.24 21.23 -32.91
C LYS A 274 9.41 21.11 -31.64
N LEU A 275 10.04 20.84 -30.49
CA LEU A 275 9.37 20.75 -29.20
C LEU A 275 8.74 22.09 -28.76
N LYS A 276 9.42 23.21 -29.01
CA LYS A 276 8.87 24.55 -28.71
C LYS A 276 7.62 24.88 -29.52
N ASN A 277 7.56 24.40 -30.77
CA ASN A 277 6.49 24.73 -31.70
C ASN A 277 5.32 23.72 -31.68
N SER A 278 5.45 22.58 -31.01
CA SER A 278 4.44 21.52 -31.03
C SER A 278 3.34 21.72 -29.99
N GLU A 279 3.69 21.82 -28.70
CA GLU A 279 2.74 21.95 -27.60
C GLU A 279 3.25 22.92 -26.52
N PRO A 280 2.36 23.68 -25.85
CA PRO A 280 2.76 24.64 -24.82
C PRO A 280 3.57 24.01 -23.68
N VAL A 281 3.24 22.78 -23.28
CA VAL A 281 3.93 22.06 -22.19
C VAL A 281 5.35 21.69 -22.61
N LEU A 282 5.54 21.20 -23.84
CA LEU A 282 6.85 20.87 -24.38
C LEU A 282 7.69 22.14 -24.62
N GLY A 283 7.07 23.24 -25.03
CA GLY A 283 7.75 24.54 -25.09
C GLY A 283 8.22 25.04 -23.72
N ASN A 284 7.40 24.89 -22.68
CA ASN A 284 7.81 25.19 -21.31
C ASN A 284 8.96 24.26 -20.86
N LEU A 285 8.88 22.96 -21.17
CA LEU A 285 9.96 22.01 -20.91
C LEU A 285 11.29 22.45 -21.50
N VAL A 286 11.29 22.82 -22.78
CA VAL A 286 12.51 23.30 -23.43
C VAL A 286 13.01 24.58 -22.77
N SER A 287 12.14 25.53 -22.45
CA SER A 287 12.54 26.76 -21.76
C SER A 287 13.13 26.51 -20.36
N GLN A 288 12.52 25.63 -19.56
CA GLN A 288 13.03 25.29 -18.22
C GLN A 288 14.39 24.58 -18.30
N VAL A 289 14.52 23.63 -19.23
CA VAL A 289 15.77 22.88 -19.44
C VAL A 289 16.88 23.81 -19.98
N GLN A 290 16.58 24.69 -20.95
CA GLN A 290 17.54 25.66 -21.47
C GLN A 290 18.03 26.66 -20.42
N ASN A 291 17.14 27.12 -19.53
CA ASN A 291 17.49 28.13 -18.53
C ASN A 291 18.31 27.57 -17.38
N ARG A 292 18.22 26.26 -17.10
CA ARG A 292 18.82 25.66 -15.90
C ARG A 292 19.96 24.69 -16.18
N ILE A 293 20.11 24.20 -17.42
CA ILE A 293 21.00 23.10 -17.77
C ILE A 293 21.87 23.47 -18.97
N MET A 294 23.15 23.10 -18.90
CA MET A 294 24.12 23.34 -19.98
C MET A 294 23.79 22.54 -21.24
N ASP A 295 24.12 23.11 -22.40
CA ASP A 295 23.80 22.59 -23.74
C ASP A 295 24.12 21.10 -23.95
N PHE A 296 25.29 20.63 -23.49
CA PHE A 296 25.70 19.24 -23.68
C PHE A 296 24.91 18.23 -22.84
N GLU A 297 24.31 18.66 -21.72
CA GLU A 297 23.50 17.81 -20.85
C GLU A 297 22.01 17.84 -21.19
N ARG A 298 21.52 18.89 -21.87
CA ARG A 298 20.10 18.98 -22.28
C ARG A 298 19.67 17.77 -23.10
N LEU A 299 20.54 17.29 -23.98
CA LEU A 299 20.28 16.09 -24.79
C LEU A 299 20.08 14.83 -23.93
N ASN A 300 20.78 14.71 -22.80
CA ASN A 300 20.62 13.59 -21.89
C ASN A 300 19.28 13.64 -21.17
N VAL A 301 18.81 14.85 -20.80
CA VAL A 301 17.46 15.03 -20.22
C VAL A 301 16.38 14.54 -21.20
N TYR A 302 16.43 14.99 -22.46
CA TYR A 302 15.44 14.58 -23.46
C TYR A 302 15.50 13.08 -23.78
N ARG A 303 16.69 12.48 -23.80
CA ARG A 303 16.86 11.02 -23.99
C ARG A 303 16.33 10.22 -22.80
N SER A 304 16.61 10.65 -21.58
CA SER A 304 16.05 10.03 -20.38
C SER A 304 14.53 10.07 -20.41
N LEU A 305 13.94 11.22 -20.79
CA LEU A 305 12.48 11.34 -20.92
C LEU A 305 11.92 10.42 -22.02
N LEU A 306 12.62 10.31 -23.16
CA LEU A 306 12.25 9.39 -24.25
C LEU A 306 12.22 7.94 -23.78
N ASN A 307 13.23 7.50 -23.03
CA ASN A 307 13.30 6.13 -22.50
C ASN A 307 12.12 5.82 -21.58
N VAL A 308 11.75 6.77 -20.71
CA VAL A 308 10.60 6.62 -19.82
C VAL A 308 9.30 6.53 -20.63
N PHE A 309 9.12 7.38 -21.64
CA PHE A 309 7.93 7.36 -22.50
C PHE A 309 7.79 6.12 -23.37
N MET A 310 8.88 5.38 -23.64
CA MET A 310 8.82 4.10 -24.36
C MET A 310 8.59 2.89 -23.45
N SER A 311 8.60 3.06 -22.12
CA SER A 311 8.57 1.99 -21.11
C SER A 311 7.22 1.80 -20.44
#